data_AF-A0A8H6K6R3-F1
#
_entry.id   AF-A0A8H6K6R3-F1
#
_cell.length_a   1.000
_cell.length_b   1.000
_cell.length_c   1.000
_cell.angle_alpha   90.00
_cell.angle_beta   90.00
_cell.angle_gamma   90.00
#
_symmetry.space_group_name_H-M   'P 1'
#
loop_
_entity.id
_entity.type
_entity.pdbx_description
1 polymer ?
#
loop_
_entity_poly.entity_id
_entity_poly.type
_entity_poly.pdbx_seq_one_letter_code
_entity_poly.pdbx_strand_id
1 'polypeptide(L)' 'MKLLNCSTLKIEEFVGSSIPKSYVILSHRWEAEEVTYQDVTGGSPQTLEQKRGWAKIRQTCRVALERGHDYAWVDT' A
#
# COMPACT_ATOMS: atom_id res chain seq x y z
N MET A 1 -8.10 9.91 5.10
CA MET A 1 -6.77 9.42 4.72
C MET A 1 -6.91 7.97 4.28
N LYS A 2 -6.40 7.62 3.10
CA LYS A 2 -6.36 6.24 2.60
C LYS A 2 -5.00 5.64 2.96
N LEU A 3 -5.00 4.51 3.65
CA LEU A 3 -3.79 3.79 4.04
C LEU A 3 -3.90 2.33 3.60
N LEU A 4 -2.80 1.77 3.14
CA LEU A 4 -2.69 0.36 2.84
C LEU A 4 -2.40 -0.41 4.13
N ASN A 5 -3.23 -1.39 4.45
CA ASN A 5 -2.97 -2.34 5.52
C ASN A 5 -1.90 -3.34 5.05
N CYS A 6 -0.78 -3.40 5.75
CA CYS A 6 0.37 -4.20 5.35
C CYS A 6 0.15 -5.71 5.51
N SER A 7 -0.80 -6.12 6.35
CA SER A 7 -1.16 -7.52 6.58
C SER A 7 -2.13 -8.05 5.54
N THR A 8 -3.08 -7.22 5.10
CA THR A 8 -4.14 -7.62 4.16
C THR A 8 -3.90 -7.15 2.72
N LEU A 9 -2.96 -6.21 2.53
CA LEU A 9 -2.70 -5.50 1.27
C LEU A 9 -3.96 -4.82 0.68
N LYS A 10 -4.89 -4.40 1.55
CA LYS A 10 -6.09 -3.67 1.18
C LYS A 10 -6.01 -2.21 1.63
N ILE A 11 -6.64 -1.33 0.87
CA ILE A 11 -6.73 0.08 1.22
C ILE A 11 -7.90 0.26 2.20
N GLU A 12 -7.62 0.94 3.30
CA GLU A 12 -8.58 1.30 4.34
C GLU A 12 -8.68 2.83 4.45
N GLU A 13 -9.89 3.33 4.69
CA GLU A 13 -10.18 4.75 4.83
C GLU A 13 -10.35 5.16 6.29
N PHE A 14 -9.54 6.13 6.70
CA PHE A 14 -9.54 6.68 8.05
C PHE A 14 -9.92 8.16 8.05
N VAL A 15 -10.69 8.61 9.04
CA VAL A 15 -11.14 10.00 9.17
C VAL A 15 -10.88 10.51 10.59
N GLY A 16 -10.37 11.74 10.72
CA GLY A 16 -10.19 12.42 12.00
C GLY A 16 -9.28 11.65 12.96
N SER A 17 -9.79 11.39 14.17
CA SER A 17 -9.07 10.69 15.24
C SER A 17 -8.85 9.19 14.98
N SER A 18 -9.50 8.61 13.97
CA SER A 18 -9.32 7.20 13.60
C SER A 18 -8.05 6.95 12.78
N ILE A 19 -7.35 8.00 12.34
CA ILE A 19 -6.11 7.85 11.58
C ILE A 19 -5.04 7.20 12.47
N PRO A 20 -4.41 6.08 12.03
CA PRO A 20 -3.32 5.46 12.74
C PRO A 20 -2.23 6.47 13.10
N LYS A 21 -1.81 6.47 14.37
CA LYS A 21 -0.73 7.35 14.85
C LYS A 21 0.63 7.03 14.24
N SER A 22 0.77 5.86 13.63
CA SER A 22 2.01 5.37 13.05
C SER A 22 1.72 4.65 11.73
N TYR A 23 2.41 5.07 10.68
CA TYR A 23 2.40 4.44 9.36
C TYR A 23 3.71 4.78 8.65
N VAL A 24 4.11 3.92 7.71
CA VAL A 24 5.27 4.21 6.85
C VAL A 24 4.81 4.90 5.57
N ILE A 25 5.72 5.57 4.88
CA ILE A 25 5.45 6.23 3.60
C ILE A 25 6.28 5.53 2.55
N LEU A 26 5.63 4.97 1.52
CA LEU A 26 6.35 4.50 0.34
C LEU A 26 6.77 5.70 -0.49
N SER A 27 8.07 5.98 -0.54
CA SER A 27 8.62 7.04 -1.38
C SER A 27 8.44 6.68 -2.85
N HIS A 28 7.66 7.50 -3.55
CA HIS A 28 7.36 7.32 -4.96
C HIS A 28 8.59 7.67 -5.81
N ARG A 29 9.02 6.72 -6.67
CA ARG A 29 9.85 7.01 -7.84
C ARG A 29 9.06 6.54 -9.06
N TRP A 30 8.62 7.49 -9.87
CA TRP A 30 7.87 7.27 -11.11
C TRP A 30 8.57 6.20 -11.94
N GLU A 31 7.94 5.03 -12.06
CA GLU A 31 8.40 3.95 -12.92
C GLU A 31 7.21 3.50 -13.77
N ALA A 32 7.50 3.00 -14.97
CA ALA A 32 6.47 2.39 -15.80
C ALA A 32 5.80 1.22 -15.04
N GLU A 33 4.47 1.11 -15.17
CA GLU A 33 3.63 0.07 -14.55
C GLU A 33 3.29 0.28 -13.06
N GLU A 34 2.83 1.49 -12.74
CA GLU A 34 2.25 1.81 -11.44
C GLU A 34 0.99 0.99 -11.16
N VAL A 35 0.88 0.58 -9.90
CA VAL A 35 -0.34 0.06 -9.31
C VAL A 35 -1.21 1.28 -9.02
N THR A 36 -2.47 1.26 -9.44
CA THR A 36 -3.43 2.33 -9.14
C THR A 36 -4.36 1.90 -8.01
N TYR A 37 -5.04 2.87 -7.39
CA TYR A 37 -6.12 2.58 -6.44
C TYR A 37 -7.16 1.57 -6.96
N GLN A 38 -7.50 1.64 -8.26
CA GLN A 38 -8.48 0.73 -8.87
C GLN A 38 -7.95 -0.70 -8.97
N ASP A 39 -6.65 -0.88 -9.20
CA ASP A 39 -6.05 -2.20 -9.22
C ASP A 39 -6.11 -2.86 -7.85
N VAL A 40 -5.87 -2.09 -6.77
CA VAL A 40 -5.87 -2.62 -5.40
C VAL A 40 -7.29 -2.93 -4.89
N THR A 41 -8.27 -2.12 -5.29
CA THR A 41 -9.66 -2.27 -4.82
C THR A 41 -10.53 -3.16 -5.70
N GLY A 42 -10.23 -3.31 -6.99
CA GLY A 42 -11.05 -4.07 -7.94
C GLY A 42 -10.26 -4.98 -8.89
N GLY A 43 -8.93 -4.97 -8.87
CA GLY A 43 -8.11 -5.85 -9.69
C GLY A 43 -8.13 -7.29 -9.19
N SER A 44 -7.98 -8.24 -10.11
CA SER A 44 -7.70 -9.62 -9.71
C SER A 44 -6.26 -9.70 -9.18
N PRO A 45 -5.97 -10.58 -8.19
CA PRO A 45 -4.62 -10.76 -7.66
C PRO A 45 -3.58 -11.05 -8.75
N GLN A 46 -3.98 -11.74 -9.82
CA GLN A 46 -3.12 -12.06 -10.97
C GLN A 46 -2.70 -10.82 -11.76
N THR A 47 -3.61 -9.84 -11.96
CA THR A 47 -3.28 -8.60 -12.67
C THR A 47 -2.37 -7.71 -11.81
N LEU A 48 -2.58 -7.68 -10.50
CA LEU A 48 -1.71 -6.96 -9.56
C LEU A 48 -0.30 -7.53 -9.52
N GLU A 49 -0.15 -8.85 -9.49
CA GLU A 49 1.16 -9.52 -9.47
C GLU A 49 2.01 -9.24 -10.71
N GLN A 50 1.39 -8.90 -11.85
CA GLN A 50 2.11 -8.55 -13.07
C GLN A 50 2.65 -7.11 -13.06
N LYS A 51 2.15 -6.24 -12.18
CA LYS A 51 2.61 -4.84 -12.11
C LYS A 51 3.91 -4.71 -11.32
N ARG A 52 4.91 -4.05 -11.91
CA ARG A 52 6.18 -3.76 -11.23
C ARG A 52 6.01 -2.99 -9.93
N GLY A 53 5.04 -2.07 -9.87
CA GLY A 53 4.70 -1.34 -8.65
C GLY A 53 4.27 -2.24 -7.48
N TRP A 54 3.69 -3.41 -7.76
CA TRP A 54 3.15 -4.29 -6.72
C TRP A 54 4.25 -4.95 -5.88
N ALA A 55 5.37 -5.32 -6.50
CA ALA A 55 6.52 -5.87 -5.80
C ALA A 55 7.08 -4.86 -4.77
N LYS A 56 7.13 -3.57 -5.12
CA LYS A 56 7.54 -2.49 -4.21
C LYS A 56 6.56 -2.35 -3.04
N ILE A 57 5.25 -2.38 -3.31
CA ILE A 57 4.22 -2.33 -2.26
C ILE A 57 4.39 -3.49 -1.28
N ARG A 58 4.48 -4.73 -1.78
CA ARG A 58 4.69 -5.91 -0.92
C ARG A 58 5.96 -5.82 -0.07
N GLN A 59 7.06 -5.38 -0.68
CA GLN A 59 8.32 -5.21 0.05
C GLN A 59 8.22 -4.13 1.13
N THR A 60 7.52 -3.04 0.83
CA THR A 60 7.26 -1.96 1.80
C THR A 60 6.45 -2.47 2.97
N CYS A 61 5.37 -3.20 2.70
CA CYS A 61 4.54 -3.82 3.74
C CYS A 61 5.34 -4.80 4.60
N ARG A 62 6.20 -5.62 3.99
CA ARG A 62 7.09 -6.53 4.72
C ARG A 62 7.99 -5.77 5.70
N VAL A 63 8.67 -4.72 5.22
CA VAL A 63 9.58 -3.90 6.05
C VAL A 63 8.80 -3.10 7.10
N ALA A 64 7.58 -2.65 6.79
CA ALA A 64 6.71 -1.95 7.73
C ALA A 64 6.37 -2.86 8.92
N LEU A 65 5.91 -4.09 8.65
CA LEU A 65 5.57 -5.08 9.66
C LEU A 65 6.80 -5.47 10.51
N GLU A 66 7.96 -5.68 9.88
CA GLU A 66 9.22 -5.95 10.59
C GLU A 66 9.63 -4.81 11.55
N ARG A 67 9.17 -3.58 11.27
CA ARG A 67 9.43 -2.38 12.08
C ARG A 67 8.28 -2.04 13.04
N GLY A 68 7.23 -2.85 13.10
CA GLY A 68 6.08 -2.63 13.97
C GLY A 68 5.08 -1.60 13.46
N HIS A 69 4.99 -1.40 12.15
CA HIS A 69 4.00 -0.54 11.51
C HIS A 69 3.01 -1.36 10.68
N ASP A 70 1.73 -1.24 11.00
CA ASP A 70 0.66 -1.98 10.33
C ASP A 70 0.19 -1.34 9.02
N TYR A 71 0.46 -0.04 8.84
CA TYR A 71 -0.06 0.75 7.74
C TYR A 71 1.05 1.41 6.93
N ALA A 72 0.83 1.49 5.64
CA ALA A 72 1.65 2.25 4.70
C ALA A 72 0.78 3.26 3.94
N TRP A 73 1.25 4.49 3.82
CA TRP A 73 0.72 5.42 2.84
C TRP A 73 1.46 5.20 1.51
N VAL A 74 0.69 5.05 0.44
CA VAL A 74 1.21 4.78 -0.90
C VAL A 74 0.56 5.76 -1.87
N ASP A 75 1.39 6.47 -2.63
CA ASP A 75 0.97 7.39 -3.69
C ASP A 75 0.71 6.56 -4.96
N THR A 76 -0.53 6.06 -5.11
CA THR A 76 -1.02 5.18 -6.19
C THR A 76 -2.43 5.56 -6.62
#